data_AF-A0A257ZNG1-F1
#
_entry.id   AF-A0A257ZNG1-F1
#
_cell.length_a   1.000
_cell.length_b   1.000
_cell.length_c   1.000
_cell.angle_alpha   90.00
_cell.angle_beta   90.00
_cell.angle_gamma   90.00
#
_symmetry.space_group_name_H-M   'P 1'
#
loop_
_entity.id
_entity.type
_entity.pdbx_description
1 polymer ?
#
loop_
_entity_poly.entity_id
_entity_poly.type
_entity_poly.pdbx_seq_one_letter_code
_entity_poly.pdbx_strand_id
1 'polypeptide(L)'
;MTATPDSAPAGMPFRVEEATIGELHAAIRSGATTCLAVVQQYLARARAFNGPSVRLVTADGAPLPETAGAVRAGAPVAFPVETVKAADLMPDFERYAGPPLEYGRMEPTASDPAVLQQYGWVVGTPDAGQVNALSTLNIRGERSVTCRGDYDLHPSLGPLPAGAPPVCEVFRHLPDALEQAAALDAAYGRDPDLEAMPMYGVVFSFKDAFDTKDMRSTGGGDAAYDMDAPARDHILVEQLRRKGAIIFAKAVMTEYNGRAGDPGG
;
A
#
# COMPACT_ATOMS: atom_id res chain seq x y z
N MET A 1 14.31 17.12 32.93
CA MET A 1 13.59 18.20 32.24
C MET A 1 12.73 17.55 31.17
N THR A 2 11.46 17.30 31.49
CA THR A 2 10.47 16.77 30.55
C THR A 2 10.02 17.90 29.65
N ALA A 3 10.34 17.84 28.36
CA ALA A 3 9.83 18.76 27.36
C ALA A 3 8.31 18.65 27.30
N THR A 4 7.63 19.77 27.47
CA THR A 4 6.19 19.91 27.25
C THR A 4 5.95 19.80 25.74
N PRO A 5 4.94 19.04 25.25
CA PRO A 5 4.62 19.05 23.83
C PRO A 5 4.16 20.46 23.46
N ASP A 6 4.79 21.04 22.45
CA ASP A 6 4.42 22.33 21.91
C ASP A 6 3.04 22.19 21.28
N SER A 7 1.99 22.69 21.95
CA SER A 7 0.63 22.57 21.46
C SER A 7 0.50 23.37 20.17
N ALA A 8 0.13 22.71 19.07
CA ALA A 8 -0.16 23.36 17.80
C ALA A 8 -1.13 24.54 18.00
N PRO A 9 -0.89 25.70 17.34
CA PRO A 9 -1.70 26.89 17.54
C PRO A 9 -3.17 26.66 17.23
N ALA A 10 -4.05 27.18 18.07
CA ALA A 10 -5.50 27.05 17.94
C ALA A 10 -5.97 27.60 16.58
N GLY A 11 -6.64 26.76 15.79
CA GLY A 11 -7.24 27.12 14.50
C GLY A 11 -6.57 26.54 13.25
N MET A 12 -5.43 25.83 13.37
CA MET A 12 -4.86 25.08 12.24
C MET A 12 -5.53 23.70 12.10
N PRO A 13 -5.84 23.26 10.86
CA PRO A 13 -6.35 21.91 10.64
C PRO A 13 -5.30 20.87 11.05
N PHE A 14 -5.75 19.79 11.69
CA PHE A 14 -4.88 18.67 12.08
C PHE A 14 -4.20 18.07 10.86
N ARG A 15 -2.90 17.76 10.99
CA ARG A 15 -2.06 17.17 9.95
C ARG A 15 -1.43 15.88 10.47
N VAL A 16 -1.36 14.86 9.62
CA VAL A 16 -0.77 13.55 9.97
C VAL A 16 0.76 13.55 9.92
N GLU A 17 1.38 14.50 9.23
CA GLU A 17 2.83 14.61 9.11
C GLU A 17 3.49 14.86 10.47
N GLU A 18 4.39 13.95 10.86
CA GLU A 18 5.13 14.01 12.13
C GLU A 18 4.26 14.10 13.40
N ALA A 19 2.94 13.88 13.27
CA ALA A 19 2.03 13.88 14.41
C ALA A 19 2.20 12.59 15.23
N THR A 20 2.33 12.77 16.53
CA THR A 20 2.34 11.67 17.50
C THR A 20 0.93 11.10 17.69
N ILE A 21 0.85 9.86 18.20
CA ILE A 21 -0.43 9.24 18.59
C ILE A 21 -1.17 10.11 19.64
N GLY A 22 -0.43 10.74 20.56
CA GLY A 22 -1.03 11.62 21.56
C GLY A 22 -1.70 12.86 20.96
N GLU A 23 -1.06 13.50 19.97
CA GLU A 23 -1.62 14.64 19.25
C GLU A 23 -2.83 14.25 18.41
N LEU A 24 -2.79 13.09 17.76
CA LEU A 24 -3.95 12.53 17.07
C LEU A 24 -5.15 12.36 18.02
N HIS A 25 -4.95 11.72 19.17
CA HIS A 25 -6.02 11.54 20.16
C HIS A 25 -6.54 12.88 20.70
N ALA A 26 -5.67 13.85 20.96
CA ALA A 26 -6.07 15.19 21.38
C ALA A 26 -6.88 15.92 20.28
N ALA A 27 -6.50 15.74 19.02
CA ALA A 27 -7.21 16.30 17.88
C ALA A 27 -8.60 15.67 17.70
N ILE A 28 -8.73 14.35 17.89
CA ILE A 28 -10.04 13.66 17.87
C ILE A 28 -10.93 14.16 19.02
N ARG A 29 -10.43 14.19 20.26
CA ARG A 29 -11.20 14.63 21.44
C ARG A 29 -11.66 16.08 21.35
N SER A 30 -10.83 16.96 20.79
CA SER A 30 -11.20 18.37 20.55
C SER A 30 -12.12 18.56 19.33
N GLY A 31 -12.26 17.55 18.47
CA GLY A 31 -13.02 17.62 17.23
C GLY A 31 -12.28 18.31 16.07
N ALA A 32 -10.97 18.49 16.19
CA ALA A 32 -10.12 19.03 15.13
C ALA A 32 -9.91 18.04 13.96
N THR A 33 -10.14 16.74 14.20
CA THR A 33 -10.12 15.69 13.17
C THR A 33 -11.06 14.54 13.55
N THR A 34 -11.23 13.59 12.62
CA THR A 34 -11.92 12.30 12.83
C THR A 34 -11.06 11.17 12.28
N CYS A 35 -11.35 9.91 12.61
CA CYS A 35 -10.67 8.75 12.05
C CYS A 35 -10.76 8.74 10.51
N LEU A 36 -11.94 9.02 9.97
CA LEU A 36 -12.17 9.10 8.52
C LEU A 36 -11.30 10.18 7.88
N ALA A 37 -11.24 11.37 8.48
CA ALA A 37 -10.40 12.46 7.98
C ALA A 37 -8.91 12.08 7.98
N VAL A 38 -8.45 11.33 8.98
CA VAL A 38 -7.06 10.84 9.08
C VAL A 38 -6.76 9.84 7.95
N VAL A 39 -7.64 8.87 7.70
CA VAL A 39 -7.48 7.92 6.56
C VAL A 39 -7.46 8.67 5.23
N GLN A 40 -8.32 9.68 5.06
CA GLN A 40 -8.33 10.51 3.85
C GLN A 40 -7.01 11.29 3.65
N GLN A 41 -6.38 11.77 4.72
CA GLN A 41 -5.06 12.40 4.63
C GLN A 41 -3.98 11.40 4.18
N TYR A 42 -3.97 10.17 4.73
CA TYR A 42 -3.04 9.14 4.27
C TYR A 42 -3.29 8.71 2.82
N LEU A 43 -4.55 8.64 2.38
CA LEU A 43 -4.88 8.42 0.96
C LEU A 43 -4.36 9.53 0.07
N ALA A 44 -4.54 10.81 0.46
CA ALA A 44 -4.02 11.94 -0.29
C ALA A 44 -2.49 11.88 -0.43
N ARG A 45 -1.78 11.48 0.64
CA ARG A 45 -0.34 11.27 0.62
C ARG A 45 0.07 10.09 -0.26
N ALA A 46 -0.66 8.97 -0.21
CA ALA A 46 -0.42 7.84 -1.09
C ALA A 46 -0.56 8.24 -2.58
N ARG A 47 -1.59 9.02 -2.93
CA ARG A 47 -1.75 9.56 -4.29
C ARG A 47 -0.59 10.45 -4.72
N ALA A 48 -0.09 11.29 -3.81
CA ALA A 48 0.96 12.25 -4.11
C ALA A 48 2.35 11.60 -4.24
N PHE A 49 2.64 10.56 -3.45
CA PHE A 49 4.00 10.10 -3.21
C PHE A 49 4.24 8.60 -3.44
N ASN A 50 3.21 7.77 -3.67
CA ASN A 50 3.36 6.31 -3.77
C ASN A 50 3.54 5.77 -5.21
N GLY A 51 4.21 6.51 -6.07
CA GLY A 51 4.61 6.08 -7.41
C GLY A 51 6.00 5.42 -7.45
N PRO A 52 6.46 5.01 -8.64
CA PRO A 52 7.79 4.44 -8.85
C PRO A 52 8.89 5.47 -8.59
N SER A 53 9.97 5.03 -7.93
CA SER A 53 11.15 5.85 -7.61
C SER A 53 12.40 5.43 -8.41
N VAL A 54 12.23 4.54 -9.39
CA VAL A 54 13.29 3.94 -10.17
C VAL A 54 12.99 3.98 -11.67
N ARG A 55 14.04 3.94 -12.48
CA ARG A 55 13.98 3.75 -13.93
C ARG A 55 14.57 2.40 -14.31
N LEU A 56 14.09 1.85 -15.41
CA LEU A 56 14.63 0.61 -15.97
C LEU A 56 16.01 0.88 -16.60
N VAL A 57 16.93 -0.05 -16.39
CA VAL A 57 18.24 -0.06 -17.07
C VAL A 57 18.16 -1.01 -18.27
N THR A 58 18.20 -0.48 -19.48
CA THR A 58 18.07 -1.24 -20.73
C THR A 58 19.40 -1.35 -21.46
N ALA A 59 19.47 -2.23 -22.46
CA ALA A 59 20.69 -2.42 -23.24
C ALA A 59 21.08 -1.17 -24.05
N ASP A 60 20.09 -0.43 -24.57
CA ASP A 60 20.28 0.69 -25.50
C ASP A 60 19.92 2.06 -24.92
N GLY A 61 19.20 2.13 -23.81
CA GLY A 61 18.70 3.38 -23.23
C GLY A 61 17.50 3.97 -23.98
N ALA A 62 16.84 3.19 -24.85
CA ALA A 62 15.67 3.68 -25.59
C ALA A 62 14.46 3.91 -24.65
N PRO A 63 13.64 4.94 -24.91
CA PRO A 63 12.43 5.17 -24.15
C PRO A 63 11.42 4.03 -24.36
N LEU A 64 10.62 3.77 -23.33
CA LEU A 64 9.57 2.75 -23.34
C LEU A 64 8.21 3.35 -23.71
N PRO A 65 7.28 2.54 -24.23
CA PRO A 65 5.89 2.98 -24.38
C PRO A 65 5.26 3.25 -23.01
N GLU A 66 4.27 4.14 -22.98
CA GLU A 66 3.47 4.35 -21.78
C GLU A 66 2.70 3.08 -21.42
N THR A 67 2.75 2.71 -20.14
CA THR A 67 2.07 1.53 -19.60
C THR A 67 1.41 1.85 -18.28
N ALA A 68 0.21 1.33 -18.07
CA ALA A 68 -0.50 1.43 -16.80
C ALA A 68 -0.15 0.23 -15.90
N GLY A 69 0.20 0.53 -14.65
CA GLY A 69 0.33 -0.47 -13.60
C GLY A 69 -0.96 -0.70 -12.82
N ALA A 70 -0.84 -1.38 -11.69
CA ALA A 70 -1.96 -1.61 -10.78
C ALA A 70 -2.59 -0.29 -10.32
N VAL A 71 -3.90 -0.30 -10.07
CA VAL A 71 -4.59 0.84 -9.46
C VAL A 71 -4.15 0.95 -8.00
N ARG A 72 -3.69 2.13 -7.59
CA ARG A 72 -3.34 2.46 -6.21
C ARG A 72 -3.86 3.84 -5.85
N ALA A 73 -4.67 3.90 -4.80
CA ALA A 73 -5.31 5.10 -4.30
C ALA A 73 -6.20 5.78 -5.37
N GLY A 74 -6.88 4.98 -6.19
CA GLY A 74 -7.85 5.45 -7.18
C GLY A 74 -7.27 5.82 -8.55
N ALA A 75 -5.98 5.59 -8.81
CA ALA A 75 -5.39 5.80 -10.13
C ALA A 75 -4.41 4.67 -10.50
N PRO A 76 -4.30 4.28 -11.78
CA PRO A 76 -3.24 3.38 -12.23
C PRO A 76 -1.85 3.97 -11.94
N VAL A 77 -0.92 3.13 -11.51
CA VAL A 77 0.49 3.53 -11.37
C VAL A 77 1.05 3.90 -12.75
N ALA A 78 1.63 5.09 -12.86
CA ALA A 78 2.37 5.53 -14.05
C ALA A 78 3.86 5.25 -13.85
N PHE A 79 4.47 4.54 -14.82
CA PHE A 79 5.90 4.24 -14.81
C PHE A 79 6.71 5.25 -15.63
N PRO A 80 7.96 5.58 -15.23
CA PRO A 80 8.87 6.37 -16.06
C PRO A 80 9.10 5.70 -17.42
N VAL A 81 9.00 6.48 -18.49
CA VAL A 81 9.29 6.03 -19.86
C VAL A 81 10.76 6.14 -20.20
N GLU A 82 11.50 7.03 -19.52
CA GLU A 82 12.93 7.18 -19.70
C GLU A 82 13.68 6.01 -19.06
N THR A 83 14.59 5.42 -19.82
CA THR A 83 15.47 4.35 -19.34
C THR A 83 16.92 4.82 -19.25
N VAL A 84 17.77 4.02 -18.63
CA VAL A 84 19.21 4.27 -18.56
C VAL A 84 19.93 3.16 -19.33
N LYS A 85 20.87 3.53 -20.19
CA LYS A 85 21.68 2.55 -20.91
C LYS A 85 22.65 1.87 -19.95
N ALA A 86 22.68 0.54 -19.95
CA ALA A 86 23.52 -0.23 -19.03
C ALA A 86 25.01 0.12 -19.11
N ALA A 87 25.52 0.36 -20.32
CA ALA A 87 26.92 0.74 -20.55
C ALA A 87 27.30 2.08 -19.90
N ASP A 88 26.33 2.94 -19.59
CA ASP A 88 26.59 4.23 -18.91
C ASP A 88 26.75 4.05 -17.39
N LEU A 89 26.28 2.93 -16.82
CA LEU A 89 26.36 2.62 -15.39
C LEU A 89 27.53 1.70 -15.04
N MET A 90 28.02 0.91 -16.00
CA MET A 90 29.12 -0.04 -15.79
C MET A 90 30.37 0.39 -16.59
N PRO A 91 31.40 0.95 -15.93
CA PRO A 91 32.69 1.12 -16.58
C PRO A 91 33.21 -0.26 -17.01
N ASP A 92 33.81 -0.34 -18.20
CA ASP A 92 34.29 -1.58 -18.82
C ASP A 92 33.20 -2.62 -19.16
N PHE A 93 31.96 -2.19 -19.47
CA PHE A 93 30.85 -3.07 -19.87
C PHE A 93 31.25 -4.15 -20.91
N GLU A 94 32.04 -3.76 -21.92
CA GLU A 94 32.54 -4.66 -22.97
C GLU A 94 33.44 -5.80 -22.47
N ARG A 95 33.96 -5.69 -21.24
CA ARG A 95 34.80 -6.70 -20.60
C ARG A 95 34.00 -7.65 -19.70
N TYR A 96 32.70 -7.43 -19.56
CA TYR A 96 31.84 -8.28 -18.74
C TYR A 96 31.74 -9.69 -19.35
N ALA A 97 32.19 -10.69 -18.60
CA ALA A 97 32.19 -12.10 -19.00
C ALA A 97 31.36 -12.99 -18.05
N GLY A 98 30.50 -12.39 -17.22
CA GLY A 98 29.62 -13.09 -16.29
C GLY A 98 28.35 -13.64 -16.95
N PRO A 99 27.39 -14.17 -16.15
CA PRO A 99 26.08 -14.58 -16.64
C PRO A 99 25.34 -13.44 -17.36
N PRO A 100 24.41 -13.73 -18.29
CA PRO A 100 23.62 -12.68 -18.95
C PRO A 100 23.01 -11.70 -17.94
N LEU A 101 23.16 -10.40 -18.21
CA LEU A 101 22.58 -9.35 -17.38
C LEU A 101 21.06 -9.34 -17.55
N GLU A 102 20.33 -9.31 -16.44
CA GLU A 102 18.88 -9.17 -16.47
C GLU A 102 18.51 -7.70 -16.66
N TYR A 103 18.42 -7.25 -17.92
CA TYR A 103 17.99 -5.89 -18.23
C TYR A 103 16.58 -5.59 -17.70
N GLY A 104 16.38 -4.32 -17.37
CA GLY A 104 15.11 -3.76 -17.00
C GLY A 104 14.08 -3.88 -18.12
N ARG A 105 12.86 -4.28 -17.79
CA ARG A 105 11.75 -4.42 -18.74
C ARG A 105 10.40 -4.18 -18.05
N MET A 106 9.41 -3.82 -18.84
CA MET A 106 8.01 -3.93 -18.42
C MET A 106 7.52 -5.34 -18.74
N GLU A 107 6.88 -6.00 -17.78
CA GLU A 107 6.31 -7.33 -17.96
C GLU A 107 4.90 -7.39 -17.35
N PRO A 108 3.97 -8.11 -17.98
CA PRO A 108 2.68 -8.43 -17.36
C PRO A 108 2.86 -9.16 -16.02
N THR A 109 2.05 -8.83 -15.02
CA THR A 109 2.07 -9.56 -13.76
C THR A 109 1.46 -10.95 -13.92
N ALA A 110 1.96 -11.91 -13.16
CA ALA A 110 1.42 -13.28 -13.13
C ALA A 110 0.05 -13.35 -12.46
N SER A 111 -0.26 -12.43 -11.54
CA SER A 111 -1.58 -12.31 -10.92
C SER A 111 -2.64 -11.66 -11.82
N ASP A 112 -2.25 -10.77 -12.73
CA ASP A 112 -3.14 -10.08 -13.67
C ASP A 112 -2.41 -9.69 -14.97
N PRO A 113 -2.50 -10.50 -16.04
CA PRO A 113 -1.77 -10.24 -17.29
C PRO A 113 -2.15 -8.93 -18.01
N ALA A 114 -3.19 -8.23 -17.58
CA ALA A 114 -3.54 -6.90 -18.09
C ALA A 114 -2.77 -5.76 -17.40
N VAL A 115 -2.07 -6.04 -16.29
CA VAL A 115 -1.30 -5.08 -15.51
C VAL A 115 0.18 -5.31 -15.76
N LEU A 116 0.93 -4.23 -16.02
CA LEU A 116 2.39 -4.29 -16.17
C LEU A 116 3.12 -3.83 -14.91
N GLN A 117 4.32 -4.36 -14.70
CA GLN A 117 5.25 -3.97 -13.63
C GLN A 117 6.69 -3.92 -14.16
N GLN A 118 7.55 -3.17 -13.47
CA GLN A 118 9.00 -3.14 -13.74
C GLN A 118 9.68 -4.39 -13.19
N TYR A 119 10.42 -5.11 -14.03
CA TYR A 119 11.26 -6.25 -13.66
C TYR A 119 12.71 -6.05 -14.12
N GLY A 120 13.63 -6.80 -13.52
CA GLY A 120 15.05 -6.79 -13.85
C GLY A 120 15.79 -5.58 -13.28
N TRP A 121 16.85 -5.18 -13.96
CA TRP A 121 17.75 -4.14 -13.47
C TRP A 121 17.10 -2.76 -13.48
N VAL A 122 17.09 -2.13 -12.31
CA VAL A 122 16.63 -0.77 -12.09
C VAL A 122 17.72 0.11 -11.47
N VAL A 123 17.57 1.42 -11.64
CA VAL A 123 18.39 2.44 -10.98
C VAL A 123 17.49 3.51 -10.36
N GLY A 124 17.89 4.04 -9.20
CA GLY A 124 17.17 5.12 -8.53
C GLY A 124 17.08 6.38 -9.39
N THR A 125 15.97 7.10 -9.28
CA THR A 125 15.78 8.42 -9.89
C THR A 125 16.03 9.50 -8.84
N PRO A 126 17.05 10.37 -9.02
CA PRO A 126 17.24 11.53 -8.16
C PRO A 126 15.99 12.40 -8.13
N ASP A 127 15.64 12.89 -6.94
CA ASP A 127 14.50 13.79 -6.72
C ASP A 127 13.17 13.28 -7.30
N ALA A 128 12.95 11.95 -7.32
CA ALA A 128 11.78 11.32 -7.92
C ALA A 128 10.44 11.87 -7.42
N GLY A 129 10.40 12.46 -6.22
CA GLY A 129 9.16 12.88 -5.55
C GLY A 129 8.23 11.71 -5.20
N GLN A 130 8.68 10.47 -5.40
CA GLN A 130 7.93 9.23 -5.22
C GLN A 130 8.76 8.25 -4.38
N VAL A 131 8.09 7.35 -3.66
CA VAL A 131 8.74 6.43 -2.71
C VAL A 131 8.40 4.95 -2.89
N ASN A 132 7.42 4.59 -3.73
CA ASN A 132 6.95 3.21 -3.96
C ASN A 132 6.83 2.38 -2.65
N ALA A 133 6.19 2.95 -1.64
CA ALA A 133 6.19 2.41 -0.28
C ALA A 133 5.08 1.39 -0.03
N LEU A 134 3.94 1.48 -0.73
CA LEU A 134 2.74 0.67 -0.51
C LEU A 134 2.38 -0.15 -1.76
N SER A 135 2.14 -1.44 -1.57
CA SER A 135 1.78 -2.39 -2.64
C SER A 135 0.27 -2.52 -2.82
N THR A 136 -0.47 -2.63 -1.71
CA THR A 136 -1.92 -2.80 -1.66
C THR A 136 -2.51 -1.77 -0.71
N LEU A 137 -3.61 -1.12 -1.10
CA LEU A 137 -4.37 -0.22 -0.24
C LEU A 137 -5.72 -0.87 0.09
N ASN A 138 -6.17 -0.76 1.33
CA ASN A 138 -7.45 -1.29 1.79
C ASN A 138 -8.60 -0.36 1.37
N ILE A 139 -8.86 -0.36 0.07
CA ILE A 139 -9.90 0.41 -0.61
C ILE A 139 -10.71 -0.60 -1.43
N ARG A 140 -12.04 -0.50 -1.37
CA ARG A 140 -12.89 -1.38 -2.18
C ARG A 140 -12.48 -1.40 -3.65
N GLY A 141 -12.42 -2.61 -4.21
CA GLY A 141 -12.05 -2.84 -5.60
C GLY A 141 -10.55 -2.71 -5.92
N GLU A 142 -9.73 -2.18 -5.00
CA GLU A 142 -8.26 -2.11 -5.15
C GLU A 142 -7.52 -3.08 -4.22
N ARG A 143 -8.18 -3.49 -3.13
CA ARG A 143 -7.58 -4.28 -2.05
C ARG A 143 -7.36 -5.76 -2.36
N SER A 144 -7.73 -6.23 -3.55
CA SER A 144 -7.57 -7.62 -4.00
C SER A 144 -7.49 -7.66 -5.52
N VAL A 145 -6.60 -8.49 -6.06
CA VAL A 145 -6.55 -8.80 -7.50
C VAL A 145 -7.64 -9.81 -7.85
N THR A 146 -7.92 -10.77 -6.97
CA THR A 146 -8.98 -11.78 -7.12
C THR A 146 -10.37 -11.13 -7.17
N CYS A 147 -10.63 -10.21 -6.24
CA CYS A 147 -11.89 -9.51 -6.06
C CYS A 147 -11.77 -8.04 -6.47
N ARG A 148 -11.18 -7.80 -7.63
CA ARG A 148 -10.92 -6.44 -8.17
C ARG A 148 -12.17 -5.72 -8.65
N GLY A 149 -12.13 -4.39 -8.63
CA GLY A 149 -13.20 -3.52 -9.12
C GLY A 149 -14.56 -3.86 -8.50
N ASP A 150 -15.58 -4.01 -9.34
CA ASP A 150 -16.95 -4.30 -8.90
C ASP A 150 -17.12 -5.71 -8.29
N TYR A 151 -16.09 -6.56 -8.30
CA TYR A 151 -16.14 -7.84 -7.56
C TYR A 151 -16.04 -7.64 -6.04
N ASP A 152 -15.69 -6.44 -5.57
CA ASP A 152 -15.70 -6.04 -4.16
C ASP A 152 -16.69 -4.88 -3.90
N LEU A 153 -17.71 -4.77 -4.76
CA LEU A 153 -18.80 -3.81 -4.61
C LEU A 153 -19.47 -3.97 -3.23
N HIS A 154 -19.70 -2.87 -2.52
CA HIS A 154 -20.32 -2.92 -1.19
C HIS A 154 -21.70 -3.63 -1.25
N PRO A 155 -22.04 -4.52 -0.28
CA PRO A 155 -23.29 -5.28 -0.31
C PRO A 155 -24.57 -4.45 -0.44
N SER A 156 -24.61 -3.23 0.10
CA SER A 156 -25.76 -2.33 -0.02
C SER A 156 -26.02 -1.82 -1.44
N LEU A 157 -25.05 -1.96 -2.35
CA LEU A 157 -25.17 -1.52 -3.75
C LEU A 157 -25.67 -2.63 -4.67
N GLY A 158 -25.98 -3.81 -4.13
CA GLY A 158 -26.61 -4.91 -4.85
C GLY A 158 -25.73 -6.15 -5.03
N PRO A 159 -26.15 -7.08 -5.91
CA PRO A 159 -25.40 -8.30 -6.19
C PRO A 159 -24.09 -8.00 -6.93
N LEU A 160 -23.10 -8.89 -6.78
CA LEU A 160 -21.90 -8.85 -7.60
C LEU A 160 -22.22 -9.09 -9.08
N PRO A 161 -21.44 -8.50 -10.01
CA PRO A 161 -21.59 -8.75 -11.43
C PRO A 161 -21.26 -10.21 -11.81
N ALA A 162 -21.74 -10.65 -12.97
CA ALA A 162 -21.41 -11.96 -13.50
C ALA A 162 -19.89 -12.13 -13.68
N GLY A 163 -19.37 -13.33 -13.41
CA GLY A 163 -17.95 -13.64 -13.47
C GLY A 163 -17.18 -13.37 -12.17
N ALA A 164 -17.79 -12.72 -11.17
CA ALA A 164 -17.18 -12.60 -9.85
C ALA A 164 -16.98 -13.98 -9.21
N PRO A 165 -15.77 -14.31 -8.72
CA PRO A 165 -15.53 -15.53 -7.96
C PRO A 165 -16.46 -15.62 -6.74
N PRO A 166 -17.02 -16.79 -6.38
CA PRO A 166 -17.91 -16.93 -5.22
C PRO A 166 -17.28 -16.46 -3.89
N VAL A 167 -15.97 -16.58 -3.75
CA VAL A 167 -15.22 -16.11 -2.57
C VAL A 167 -15.32 -14.59 -2.39
N CYS A 168 -15.53 -13.83 -3.47
CA CYS A 168 -15.65 -12.39 -3.41
C CYS A 168 -16.94 -11.92 -2.72
N GLU A 169 -18.01 -12.74 -2.76
CA GLU A 169 -19.22 -12.45 -1.98
C GLU A 169 -18.91 -12.51 -0.48
N VAL A 170 -18.07 -13.44 -0.03
CA VAL A 170 -17.67 -13.52 1.38
C VAL A 170 -16.73 -12.36 1.74
N PHE A 171 -15.75 -12.08 0.88
CA PHE A 171 -14.75 -11.05 1.08
C PHE A 171 -15.35 -9.65 1.22
N ARG A 172 -16.30 -9.28 0.35
CA ARG A 172 -16.83 -7.90 0.28
C ARG A 172 -17.62 -7.45 1.51
N HIS A 173 -18.02 -8.36 2.39
CA HIS A 173 -18.64 -8.03 3.69
C HIS A 173 -17.63 -7.52 4.73
N LEU A 174 -16.32 -7.68 4.48
CA LEU A 174 -15.30 -7.05 5.30
C LEU A 174 -15.23 -5.55 4.98
N PRO A 175 -15.20 -4.66 5.99
CA PRO A 175 -15.08 -3.24 5.75
C PRO A 175 -13.70 -2.90 5.17
N ASP A 176 -13.63 -1.91 4.30
CA ASP A 176 -12.36 -1.31 3.91
C ASP A 176 -11.86 -0.29 4.96
N ALA A 177 -10.71 0.37 4.73
CA ALA A 177 -10.16 1.30 5.71
C ALA A 177 -11.03 2.54 5.94
N LEU A 178 -11.72 3.04 4.91
CA LEU A 178 -12.61 4.20 5.02
C LEU A 178 -13.87 3.84 5.80
N GLU A 179 -14.43 2.66 5.54
CA GLU A 179 -15.61 2.13 6.24
C GLU A 179 -15.31 1.84 7.71
N GLN A 180 -14.15 1.22 7.99
CA GLN A 180 -13.70 0.98 9.36
C GLN A 180 -13.53 2.29 10.13
N ALA A 181 -12.94 3.31 9.49
CA ALA A 181 -12.75 4.62 10.10
C ALA A 181 -14.09 5.32 10.37
N ALA A 182 -15.01 5.31 9.41
CA ALA A 182 -16.35 5.86 9.57
C ALA A 182 -17.15 5.14 10.67
N ALA A 183 -17.00 3.82 10.79
CA ALA A 183 -17.64 3.04 11.84
C ALA A 183 -17.11 3.39 13.23
N LEU A 184 -15.79 3.60 13.38
CA LEU A 184 -15.20 4.07 14.64
C LEU A 184 -15.72 5.47 15.00
N ASP A 185 -15.70 6.39 14.04
CA ASP A 185 -16.22 7.75 14.24
C ASP A 185 -17.70 7.75 14.66
N ALA A 186 -18.53 6.88 14.06
CA ALA A 186 -19.94 6.76 14.41
C ALA A 186 -20.16 6.14 15.80
N ALA A 187 -19.33 5.17 16.19
CA ALA A 187 -19.48 4.44 17.45
C ALA A 187 -18.97 5.23 18.67
N TYR A 188 -17.88 5.97 18.54
CA TYR A 188 -17.19 6.60 19.67
C TYR A 188 -17.05 8.12 19.52
N GLY A 189 -17.11 8.65 18.30
CA GLY A 189 -16.97 10.07 18.01
C GLY A 189 -15.71 10.66 18.64
N ARG A 190 -15.91 11.58 19.57
CA ARG A 190 -14.83 12.33 20.25
C ARG A 190 -14.53 11.80 21.65
N ASP A 191 -15.23 10.76 22.10
CA ASP A 191 -15.08 10.21 23.46
C ASP A 191 -14.73 8.72 23.44
N PRO A 192 -13.62 8.32 22.78
CA PRO A 192 -13.15 6.95 22.85
C PRO A 192 -12.54 6.66 24.24
N ASP A 193 -12.80 5.44 24.73
CA ASP A 193 -12.05 4.86 25.85
C ASP A 193 -10.63 4.50 25.38
N LEU A 194 -9.70 5.44 25.55
CA LEU A 194 -8.30 5.28 25.13
C LEU A 194 -7.49 4.34 26.03
N GLU A 195 -8.00 3.99 27.22
CA GLU A 195 -7.36 2.95 28.05
C GLU A 195 -7.63 1.58 27.45
N ALA A 196 -8.89 1.32 27.05
CA ALA A 196 -9.26 0.10 26.35
C ALA A 196 -8.75 0.07 24.89
N MET A 197 -8.78 1.22 24.20
CA MET A 197 -8.43 1.42 22.78
C MET A 197 -7.28 2.43 22.60
N PRO A 198 -6.06 2.09 23.06
CA PRO A 198 -4.91 2.98 22.95
C PRO A 198 -4.46 3.26 21.51
N MET A 199 -4.99 2.55 20.51
CA MET A 199 -4.69 2.76 19.09
C MET A 199 -5.89 3.35 18.33
N TYR A 200 -6.87 3.92 19.02
CA TYR A 200 -8.08 4.48 18.40
C TYR A 200 -7.76 5.51 17.31
N GLY A 201 -8.16 5.21 16.08
CA GLY A 201 -7.94 6.07 14.92
C GLY A 201 -6.50 6.07 14.38
N VAL A 202 -5.57 5.32 15.00
CA VAL A 202 -4.20 5.19 14.51
C VAL A 202 -4.20 4.34 13.24
N VAL A 203 -3.64 4.88 12.17
CA VAL A 203 -3.60 4.24 10.85
C VAL A 203 -2.28 3.52 10.65
N PHE A 204 -2.34 2.23 10.31
CA PHE A 204 -1.17 1.37 10.10
C PHE A 204 -1.06 0.88 8.66
N SER A 205 0.17 0.81 8.17
CA SER A 205 0.56 -0.11 7.10
C SER A 205 1.31 -1.30 7.67
N PHE A 206 1.09 -2.49 7.11
CA PHE A 206 1.80 -3.71 7.49
C PHE A 206 2.69 -4.21 6.36
N LYS A 207 3.86 -4.78 6.65
CA LYS A 207 4.63 -5.52 5.65
C LYS A 207 3.74 -6.61 5.03
N ASP A 208 3.80 -6.84 3.72
CA ASP A 208 2.87 -7.73 3.00
C ASP A 208 2.87 -9.19 3.50
N ALA A 209 3.90 -9.60 4.23
CA ALA A 209 4.00 -10.92 4.86
C ALA A 209 3.09 -11.11 6.09
N PHE A 210 2.48 -10.06 6.63
CA PHE A 210 1.53 -10.19 7.75
C PHE A 210 0.12 -10.33 7.21
N ASP A 211 -0.57 -11.40 7.56
CA ASP A 211 -1.96 -11.63 7.14
C ASP A 211 -2.90 -10.51 7.60
N THR A 212 -3.70 -10.00 6.66
CA THR A 212 -4.86 -9.14 6.93
C THR A 212 -6.03 -9.67 6.12
N LYS A 213 -7.12 -10.07 6.78
CA LYS A 213 -8.23 -10.76 6.09
C LYS A 213 -8.97 -9.92 5.05
N ASP A 214 -8.85 -8.60 5.14
CA ASP A 214 -9.60 -7.61 4.36
C ASP A 214 -8.80 -7.03 3.18
N MET A 215 -7.59 -7.52 2.90
CA MET A 215 -6.84 -7.13 1.70
C MET A 215 -5.78 -8.17 1.35
N ARG A 216 -5.30 -8.12 0.10
CA ARG A 216 -4.23 -8.96 -0.43
C ARG A 216 -3.06 -9.04 0.55
N SER A 217 -2.65 -10.25 0.92
CA SER A 217 -1.49 -10.54 1.78
C SER A 217 -0.75 -11.75 1.19
N THR A 218 0.30 -11.48 0.42
CA THR A 218 0.95 -12.50 -0.43
C THR A 218 2.44 -12.65 -0.13
N GLY A 219 2.95 -11.91 0.86
CA GLY A 219 4.38 -11.80 1.11
C GLY A 219 5.14 -11.18 -0.07
N GLY A 220 4.51 -10.30 -0.85
CA GLY A 220 5.06 -9.75 -2.09
C GLY A 220 4.97 -10.68 -3.30
N GLY A 221 4.34 -11.86 -3.16
CA GLY A 221 4.16 -12.84 -4.22
C GLY A 221 3.29 -12.34 -5.37
N ASP A 222 3.81 -12.42 -6.60
CA ASP A 222 3.01 -12.21 -7.80
C ASP A 222 2.60 -13.56 -8.40
N ALA A 223 1.43 -14.04 -7.98
CA ALA A 223 0.82 -15.26 -8.50
C ALA A 223 -0.70 -15.12 -8.56
N ALA A 224 -1.32 -15.93 -9.43
CA ALA A 224 -2.77 -16.06 -9.55
C ALA A 224 -3.32 -16.99 -8.45
N TYR A 225 -3.49 -16.44 -7.24
CA TYR A 225 -4.12 -17.15 -6.13
C TYR A 225 -5.64 -17.29 -6.36
N ASP A 226 -6.22 -18.40 -5.89
CA ASP A 226 -7.69 -18.56 -5.84
C ASP A 226 -8.35 -17.50 -4.94
N MET A 227 -7.63 -17.08 -3.89
CA MET A 227 -7.94 -15.92 -3.07
C MET A 227 -6.65 -15.37 -2.50
N ASP A 228 -6.40 -14.08 -2.75
CA ASP A 228 -5.15 -13.41 -2.38
C ASP A 228 -5.23 -12.68 -1.02
N ALA A 229 -6.41 -12.65 -0.38
CA ALA A 229 -6.56 -12.27 1.03
C ALA A 229 -6.73 -13.52 1.92
N PRO A 230 -6.04 -13.58 3.07
CA PRO A 230 -6.09 -14.72 3.98
C PRO A 230 -7.44 -14.82 4.71
N ALA A 231 -7.79 -16.02 5.18
CA ALA A 231 -9.04 -16.26 5.90
C ALA A 231 -9.13 -15.55 7.27
N ARG A 232 -8.00 -15.14 7.84
CA ARG A 232 -7.91 -14.52 9.16
C ARG A 232 -6.78 -13.49 9.21
N ASP A 233 -6.90 -12.56 10.15
CA ASP A 233 -5.81 -11.64 10.48
C ASP A 233 -4.66 -12.40 11.16
N HIS A 234 -3.45 -11.91 10.96
CA HIS A 234 -2.33 -12.23 11.84
C HIS A 234 -2.66 -11.76 13.27
N ILE A 235 -2.18 -12.47 14.30
CA ILE A 235 -2.53 -12.17 15.70
C ILE A 235 -2.24 -10.72 16.11
N LEU A 236 -1.14 -10.14 15.62
CA LEU A 236 -0.79 -8.74 15.88
C LEU A 236 -1.79 -7.76 15.24
N VAL A 237 -2.23 -8.05 14.01
CA VAL A 237 -3.22 -7.23 13.28
C VAL A 237 -4.55 -7.27 14.02
N GLU A 238 -4.99 -8.46 14.44
CA GLU A 238 -6.21 -8.64 15.21
C GLU A 238 -6.18 -7.85 16.54
N GLN A 239 -5.06 -7.93 17.27
CA GLN A 239 -4.88 -7.19 18.52
C GLN A 239 -4.90 -5.67 18.30
N LEU A 240 -4.26 -5.16 17.25
CA LEU A 240 -4.30 -3.72 16.94
C LEU A 240 -5.72 -3.26 16.59
N ARG A 241 -6.47 -4.00 15.77
CA ARG A 241 -7.87 -3.68 15.46
C ARG A 241 -8.73 -3.63 16.72
N ARG A 242 -8.57 -4.61 17.62
CA ARG A 242 -9.26 -4.62 18.94
C ARG A 242 -8.90 -3.41 19.80
N LYS A 243 -7.73 -2.81 19.59
CA LYS A 243 -7.25 -1.61 20.27
C LYS A 243 -7.60 -0.32 19.51
N GLY A 244 -8.43 -0.39 18.47
CA GLY A 244 -8.97 0.76 17.74
C GLY A 244 -8.17 1.18 16.50
N ALA A 245 -7.16 0.40 16.10
CA ALA A 245 -6.33 0.70 14.94
C ALA A 245 -7.09 0.47 13.62
N ILE A 246 -6.71 1.24 12.60
CA ILE A 246 -7.17 1.10 11.22
C ILE A 246 -6.03 0.54 10.39
N ILE A 247 -6.26 -0.61 9.75
CA ILE A 247 -5.26 -1.25 8.89
C ILE A 247 -5.51 -0.79 7.45
N PHE A 248 -4.62 0.07 6.97
CA PHE A 248 -4.81 0.87 5.77
C PHE A 248 -4.16 0.30 4.53
N ALA A 249 -2.99 -0.32 4.67
CA ALA A 249 -2.21 -0.73 3.51
C ALA A 249 -1.22 -1.85 3.81
N LYS A 250 -0.73 -2.45 2.72
CA LYS A 250 0.46 -3.29 2.70
C LYS A 250 1.65 -2.47 2.24
N ALA A 251 2.74 -2.53 3.00
CA ALA A 251 4.02 -1.99 2.60
C ALA A 251 4.72 -2.93 1.62
N VAL A 252 5.36 -2.34 0.60
CA VAL A 252 6.17 -3.06 -0.39
C VAL A 252 7.28 -3.85 0.32
N MET A 253 7.58 -5.03 -0.20
CA MET A 253 8.67 -5.89 0.26
C MET A 253 9.19 -6.72 -0.90
N THR A 254 10.42 -7.22 -0.77
CA THR A 254 10.93 -8.25 -1.67
C THR A 254 10.07 -9.50 -1.56
N GLU A 255 9.73 -10.08 -2.71
CA GLU A 255 8.88 -11.26 -2.83
C GLU A 255 9.35 -12.40 -1.89
N TYR A 256 8.39 -12.97 -1.16
CA TYR A 256 8.50 -13.99 -0.12
C TYR A 256 9.51 -13.70 1.00
N ASN A 257 9.71 -12.43 1.36
CA ASN A 257 10.80 -11.99 2.24
C ASN A 257 12.18 -12.40 1.71
N GLY A 258 12.29 -12.66 0.41
CA GLY A 258 13.50 -13.10 -0.25
C GLY A 258 14.62 -12.11 -0.01
N ARG A 259 15.69 -12.61 0.60
CA ARG A 259 17.01 -11.99 0.51
C ARG A 259 17.66 -12.58 -0.74
N ALA A 260 18.33 -11.77 -1.54
CA ALA A 260 19.27 -12.33 -2.52
C ALA A 260 20.42 -12.98 -1.73
N GLY A 261 20.40 -14.32 -1.59
CA GLY A 261 21.47 -15.12 -0.97
C GLY A 261 21.13 -15.79 0.37
N ASP A 262 21.88 -16.86 0.67
CA ASP A 262 21.90 -17.64 1.92
C ASP A 262 21.97 -16.70 3.15
N PRO A 263 21.12 -16.87 4.18
CA PRO A 263 21.24 -16.11 5.43
C PRO A 263 22.58 -16.28 6.16
N GLY A 264 23.44 -17.21 5.75
CA GLY A 264 24.80 -17.43 6.27
C GLY A 264 25.90 -16.48 5.75
N GLY A 265 25.65 -15.74 4.65
CA GLY A 265 26.65 -14.87 4.02
C GLY A 265 27.56 -15.58 3.01
#